data_AF-A0AAD6Y9V8-F1
#
_entry.id   AF-A0AAD6Y9V8-F1
#
_cell.length_a   1.000
_cell.length_b   1.000
_cell.length_c   1.000
_cell.angle_alpha   90.00
_cell.angle_beta   90.00
_cell.angle_gamma   90.00
#
_symmetry.space_group_name_H-M   'P 1'
#
loop_
_entity.id
_entity.type
_entity.pdbx_description
1 polymer ?
#
loop_
_entity_poly.entity_id
_entity_poly.type
_entity_poly.pdbx_seq_one_letter_code
_entity_poly.pdbx_strand_id
1 'polypeptide(L)'
;DPHYHESGNFSSSTSTGVLRRHLYECHLESWVSGCDQLKIPITAKEAIPFVARCRGGNGDGPIPSAAPRPEFSQEAFIDGLVNFIVSDDQSVNVIENEHLRKVFLLLRKELRDTDIPHRTHIRKRIAEIWDEH
;
A
#
# COMPACT_ATOMS: atom_id res chain seq x y z
N ASP A 1 -11.70 2.28 36.95
CA ASP A 1 -11.92 3.51 36.18
C ASP A 1 -11.07 3.42 34.91
N PRO A 2 -11.63 3.01 33.76
CA PRO A 2 -10.83 2.85 32.55
C PRO A 2 -10.79 4.18 31.80
N HIS A 3 -9.64 4.84 31.86
CA HIS A 3 -9.29 5.97 30.99
C HIS A 3 -9.37 5.51 29.52
N TYR A 4 -10.48 5.81 28.85
CA TYR A 4 -10.50 5.89 27.40
C TYR A 4 -9.64 7.09 27.02
N HIS A 5 -8.53 6.85 26.31
CA HIS A 5 -7.83 7.91 25.61
C HIS A 5 -8.81 8.54 24.62
N GLU A 6 -9.11 9.82 24.81
CA GLU A 6 -9.87 10.60 23.84
C GLU A 6 -9.15 10.53 22.49
N SER A 7 -9.83 9.94 21.50
CA SER A 7 -9.40 9.93 20.11
C SER A 7 -9.18 11.37 19.67
N GLY A 8 -7.92 11.75 19.42
CA GLY A 8 -7.58 13.09 18.96
C GLY A 8 -8.42 13.48 17.74
N ASN A 9 -9.07 14.63 17.79
CA ASN A 9 -9.86 15.15 16.69
C ASN A 9 -8.95 15.35 15.47
N PHE A 10 -9.12 14.50 14.45
CA PHE A 10 -8.40 14.64 13.19
C PHE A 10 -8.85 15.93 12.47
N SER A 11 -7.89 16.67 11.93
CA SER A 11 -8.15 17.83 11.08
C SER A 11 -9.01 17.44 9.87
N SER A 12 -9.87 18.33 9.40
CA SER A 12 -10.61 18.16 8.14
C SER A 12 -9.69 18.07 6.90
N SER A 13 -8.42 18.46 7.04
CA SER A 13 -7.38 18.31 6.02
C SER A 13 -6.64 16.98 6.08
N THR A 14 -6.90 16.14 7.08
CA THR A 14 -6.24 14.84 7.20
C THR A 14 -6.74 13.92 6.09
N SER A 15 -5.82 13.58 5.17
CA SER A 15 -6.14 12.70 4.05
C SER A 15 -6.47 11.30 4.55
N THR A 16 -7.62 10.79 4.14
CA THR A 16 -8.07 9.42 4.41
C THR A 16 -7.93 8.53 3.17
N GLY A 17 -7.26 9.01 2.13
CA GLY A 17 -7.11 8.32 0.85
C GLY A 17 -6.40 6.97 0.98
N VAL A 18 -5.28 6.92 1.70
CA VAL A 18 -4.50 5.69 1.92
C VAL A 18 -5.32 4.65 2.69
N LEU A 19 -5.98 5.06 3.77
CA LEU A 19 -6.84 4.17 4.55
C LEU A 19 -8.01 3.64 3.71
N ARG A 20 -8.70 4.51 2.95
CA ARG A 20 -9.80 4.07 2.07
C ARG A 20 -9.34 3.10 1.01
N ARG A 21 -8.16 3.33 0.42
CA ARG A 21 -7.51 2.43 -0.52
C ARG A 21 -7.28 1.05 0.09
N HIS A 22 -6.63 1.01 1.24
CA HIS A 22 -6.43 -0.22 1.98
C HIS A 22 -7.75 -0.95 2.31
N LEU A 23 -8.80 -0.20 2.68
CA LEU A 23 -10.10 -0.78 2.98
C LEU A 23 -10.77 -1.43 1.75
N TYR A 24 -10.75 -0.81 0.57
CA TYR A 24 -11.34 -1.42 -0.63
C TYR A 24 -10.44 -2.44 -1.33
N GLU A 25 -9.13 -2.46 -1.06
CA GLU A 25 -8.19 -3.45 -1.60
C GLU A 25 -8.09 -4.70 -0.72
N CYS A 26 -8.06 -4.54 0.61
CA CYS A 26 -7.77 -5.63 1.54
C CYS A 26 -8.98 -6.09 2.37
N HIS A 27 -9.95 -5.21 2.61
CA HIS A 27 -11.04 -5.45 3.56
C HIS A 27 -12.43 -5.07 3.02
N LEU A 28 -12.62 -5.16 1.69
CA LEU A 28 -13.78 -4.61 0.98
C LEU A 28 -15.11 -5.10 1.55
N GLU A 29 -15.26 -6.40 1.76
CA GLU A 29 -16.52 -7.00 2.21
C GLU A 29 -16.87 -6.59 3.65
N SER A 30 -15.91 -6.68 4.58
CA SER A 30 -16.10 -6.26 5.97
C SER A 30 -16.36 -4.76 6.10
N TRP A 31 -15.69 -3.95 5.28
CA TRP A 31 -15.87 -2.50 5.25
C TRP A 31 -17.23 -2.08 4.69
N VAL A 32 -17.65 -2.65 3.56
CA VAL A 32 -18.98 -2.39 2.96
C VAL A 32 -20.09 -2.83 3.91
N SER A 33 -19.98 -4.03 4.48
CA SER A 33 -20.95 -4.56 5.45
C SER A 33 -21.09 -3.66 6.69
N GLY A 34 -19.97 -3.22 7.27
CA GLY A 34 -19.98 -2.30 8.41
C GLY A 34 -20.60 -0.93 8.08
N CYS A 35 -20.29 -0.37 6.90
CA CYS A 35 -20.89 0.89 6.45
C CYS A 35 -22.40 0.75 6.21
N ASP A 36 -22.83 -0.37 5.60
CA ASP A 36 -24.25 -0.64 5.34
C ASP A 36 -25.03 -0.82 6.65
N GLN A 37 -24.47 -1.54 7.62
CA GLN A 37 -25.06 -1.70 8.96
C GLN A 37 -25.22 -0.37 9.69
N LEU A 38 -24.22 0.51 9.58
CA LEU A 38 -24.21 1.82 10.22
C LEU A 38 -24.90 2.91 9.39
N LYS A 39 -25.42 2.58 8.20
CA LYS A 39 -26.05 3.51 7.24
C LYS A 39 -25.13 4.68 6.84
N ILE A 40 -23.82 4.42 6.76
CA ILE A 40 -22.82 5.39 6.33
C ILE A 40 -22.61 5.25 4.82
N PRO A 41 -22.88 6.30 4.01
CA PRO A 41 -22.68 6.24 2.57
C PRO A 41 -21.20 6.27 2.22
N ILE A 42 -20.74 5.30 1.43
CA ILE A 42 -19.40 5.31 0.84
C ILE A 42 -19.44 6.16 -0.44
N THR A 43 -18.85 7.36 -0.38
CA THR A 43 -18.88 8.36 -1.47
C THR A 43 -17.54 8.58 -2.18
N ALA A 44 -16.47 7.92 -1.70
CA ALA A 44 -15.15 8.05 -2.31
C ALA A 44 -15.14 7.51 -3.74
N LYS A 45 -14.79 8.37 -4.71
CA LYS A 45 -14.92 8.09 -6.16
C LYS A 45 -14.17 6.82 -6.57
N GLU A 46 -13.00 6.61 -5.97
CA GLU A 46 -12.09 5.50 -6.22
C GLU A 46 -12.67 4.18 -5.69
N ALA A 47 -13.47 4.23 -4.62
CA ALA A 47 -14.07 3.05 -3.99
C ALA A 47 -15.38 2.60 -4.65
N ILE A 48 -16.11 3.50 -5.33
CA ILE A 48 -17.40 3.22 -5.98
C ILE A 48 -17.39 1.95 -6.85
N PRO A 49 -16.42 1.72 -7.78
CA PRO A 49 -16.43 0.52 -8.61
C PRO A 49 -16.26 -0.78 -7.79
N PHE A 50 -15.45 -0.75 -6.73
CA PHE A 50 -15.21 -1.89 -5.85
C PHE A 50 -16.47 -2.22 -5.03
N VAL A 51 -17.10 -1.19 -4.47
CA VAL A 51 -18.33 -1.32 -3.67
C VAL A 51 -19.48 -1.82 -4.54
N ALA A 52 -19.62 -1.31 -5.78
CA ALA A 52 -20.62 -1.78 -6.73
C ALA A 52 -20.44 -3.27 -7.06
N ARG A 53 -19.18 -3.70 -7.28
CA ARG A 53 -18.84 -5.11 -7.50
C ARG A 53 -19.13 -5.97 -6.27
N CYS A 54 -18.85 -5.47 -5.07
CA CYS A 54 -19.13 -6.16 -3.80
C CYS A 54 -20.64 -6.35 -3.55
N ARG A 55 -21.45 -5.33 -3.86
CA ARG A 55 -22.91 -5.35 -3.63
C ARG A 55 -23.69 -6.09 -4.73
N GLY A 56 -23.13 -6.24 -5.92
CA GLY A 56 -23.80 -6.81 -7.10
C GLY A 56 -23.63 -8.32 -7.30
N GLY A 57 -23.30 -9.08 -6.26
CA GLY A 57 -22.83 -10.47 -6.34
C GLY A 57 -23.42 -11.33 -7.48
N ASN A 58 -22.55 -11.71 -8.43
CA ASN A 58 -22.52 -13.01 -9.10
C ASN A 58 -21.13 -13.22 -9.73
N GLY A 59 -20.59 -14.43 -9.55
CA GLY A 59 -19.20 -14.81 -9.75
C GLY A 59 -18.70 -14.94 -11.18
N ASP A 60 -17.41 -15.30 -11.28
CA ASP A 60 -16.63 -15.65 -12.47
C ASP A 60 -16.34 -14.53 -13.49
N GLY A 61 -16.16 -13.30 -13.02
CA GLY A 61 -15.27 -12.37 -13.73
C GLY A 61 -13.82 -12.81 -13.50
N PRO A 62 -12.91 -12.79 -14.51
CA PRO A 62 -11.52 -13.11 -14.29
C PRO A 62 -11.03 -12.27 -13.10
N ILE A 63 -10.56 -12.93 -12.05
CA ILE A 63 -9.64 -12.32 -11.08
C ILE A 63 -8.69 -11.51 -11.96
N PRO A 64 -8.58 -10.17 -11.83
CA PRO A 64 -7.74 -9.40 -12.72
C PRO A 64 -6.39 -10.09 -12.71
N SER A 65 -6.08 -10.73 -13.84
CA SER A 65 -4.87 -11.53 -14.01
C SER A 65 -3.77 -10.65 -13.47
N ALA A 66 -3.09 -11.13 -12.43
CA ALA A 66 -2.00 -10.41 -11.76
C ALA A 66 -1.24 -9.64 -12.84
N ALA A 67 -1.20 -8.31 -12.71
CA ALA A 67 -0.55 -7.46 -13.69
C ALA A 67 0.80 -8.10 -14.05
N PRO A 68 1.17 -8.14 -15.34
CA PRO A 68 2.38 -8.82 -15.78
C PRO A 68 3.52 -8.44 -14.86
N ARG A 69 4.17 -9.44 -14.25
CA ARG A 69 5.28 -9.18 -13.33
C ARG A 69 6.32 -8.41 -14.14
N PRO A 70 6.70 -7.18 -13.72
CA PRO A 70 7.69 -6.42 -14.46
C PRO A 70 8.98 -7.22 -14.53
N GLU A 71 9.67 -7.12 -15.67
CA GLU A 71 11.02 -7.66 -15.78
C GLU A 71 11.91 -6.99 -14.74
N PHE A 72 12.83 -7.77 -14.18
CA PHE A 72 13.75 -7.22 -13.19
C PHE A 72 14.74 -6.28 -13.87
N SER A 73 14.70 -5.00 -13.49
CA SER A 73 15.81 -4.05 -13.64
C SER A 73 16.15 -3.45 -12.27
N GLN A 74 17.33 -2.83 -12.17
CA GLN A 74 17.77 -2.20 -10.93
C GLN A 74 16.83 -1.05 -10.56
N GLU A 75 16.41 -0.27 -11.54
CA GLU A 75 15.50 0.86 -11.41
C GLU A 75 14.11 0.38 -10.99
N ALA A 76 13.57 -0.65 -11.64
CA ALA A 76 12.27 -1.22 -11.28
C ALA A 76 12.28 -1.82 -9.86
N PHE A 77 13.41 -2.37 -9.43
CA PHE A 77 13.58 -2.84 -8.04
C PHE A 77 13.59 -1.68 -7.05
N ILE A 78 14.35 -0.61 -7.32
CA ILE A 78 14.38 0.58 -6.48
C ILE A 78 13.00 1.23 -6.39
N ASP A 79 12.32 1.42 -7.51
CA ASP A 79 10.99 2.02 -7.55
C ASP A 79 9.96 1.13 -6.85
N GLY A 80 10.09 -0.20 -6.96
CA GLY A 80 9.31 -1.16 -6.19
C GLY A 80 9.51 -1.02 -4.68
N LEU A 81 10.75 -0.83 -4.21
CA LEU A 81 11.05 -0.60 -2.80
C LEU A 81 10.51 0.75 -2.31
N VAL A 82 10.63 1.80 -3.11
CA VAL A 82 10.05 3.12 -2.78
C VAL A 82 8.53 3.00 -2.66
N ASN A 83 7.87 2.35 -3.62
CA ASN A 83 6.43 2.15 -3.58
C ASN A 83 6.00 1.32 -2.37
N PHE A 84 6.71 0.25 -2.03
CA PHE A 84 6.49 -0.53 -0.81
C PHE A 84 6.60 0.33 0.45
N ILE A 85 7.61 1.21 0.52
CA ILE A 85 7.83 2.07 1.68
C ILE A 85 6.76 3.16 1.79
N VAL A 86 6.48 3.87 0.70
CA VAL A 86 5.58 5.04 0.70
C VAL A 86 4.12 4.61 0.76
N SER A 87 3.74 3.53 0.07
CA SER A 87 2.33 3.11 0.00
C SER A 87 1.81 2.53 1.29
N ASP A 88 2.68 1.83 2.03
CA ASP A 88 2.34 1.14 3.28
C ASP A 88 2.92 1.84 4.53
N ASP A 89 3.38 3.09 4.39
CA ASP A 89 4.01 3.90 5.46
C ASP A 89 5.07 3.14 6.26
N GLN A 90 5.86 2.32 5.56
CA GLN A 90 6.90 1.54 6.20
C GLN A 90 8.06 2.45 6.62
N SER A 91 8.72 2.09 7.72
CA SER A 91 9.97 2.76 8.08
C SER A 91 11.00 2.60 6.96
N VAL A 92 11.63 3.69 6.52
CA VAL A 92 12.73 3.62 5.55
C VAL A 92 13.88 2.73 6.05
N ASN A 93 14.04 2.58 7.38
CA ASN A 93 15.02 1.68 7.97
C ASN A 93 14.74 0.20 7.70
N VAL A 94 13.54 -0.17 7.22
CA VAL A 94 13.21 -1.56 6.88
C VAL A 94 14.19 -2.14 5.84
N ILE A 95 14.74 -1.29 4.97
CA ILE A 95 15.71 -1.72 3.95
C ILE A 95 17.08 -2.08 4.53
N GLU A 96 17.37 -1.73 5.79
CA GLU A 96 18.59 -2.14 6.49
C GLU A 96 18.40 -3.47 7.22
N ASN A 97 17.20 -4.04 7.23
CA ASN A 97 16.94 -5.32 7.88
C ASN A 97 17.60 -6.47 7.09
N GLU A 98 18.55 -7.15 7.74
CA GLU A 98 19.29 -8.26 7.11
C GLU A 98 18.41 -9.44 6.69
N HIS A 99 17.32 -9.71 7.42
CA HIS A 99 16.41 -10.80 7.07
C HIS A 99 15.62 -10.47 5.80
N LEU A 100 15.16 -9.23 5.66
CA LEU A 100 14.51 -8.78 4.44
C LEU A 100 15.47 -8.80 3.24
N ARG A 101 16.71 -8.32 3.43
CA ARG A 101 17.75 -8.40 2.40
C ARG A 101 18.01 -9.83 1.95
N LYS A 102 18.08 -10.79 2.88
CA LYS A 102 18.21 -12.23 2.58
C LYS A 102 17.04 -12.75 1.74
N VAL A 103 15.81 -12.26 1.96
CA VAL A 103 14.65 -12.61 1.12
C VAL A 103 14.88 -12.13 -0.32
N PHE A 104 15.36 -10.90 -0.53
CA PHE A 104 15.65 -10.41 -1.88
C PHE A 104 16.74 -11.24 -2.60
N LEU A 105 17.82 -11.58 -1.90
CA LEU A 105 18.90 -12.41 -2.43
C LEU A 105 18.43 -13.85 -2.73
N LEU A 106 17.53 -14.39 -1.91
CA LEU A 106 16.91 -15.70 -2.15
C LEU A 106 16.05 -15.70 -3.44
N LEU A 107 15.32 -14.60 -3.69
CA LEU A 107 14.42 -14.48 -4.83
C LEU A 107 15.14 -14.14 -6.15
N ARG A 108 16.35 -13.57 -6.09
CA ARG A 108 17.12 -13.20 -7.28
C ARG A 108 18.60 -13.54 -7.09
N LYS A 109 19.01 -14.68 -7.65
CA LYS A 109 20.38 -15.21 -7.55
C LYS A 109 21.47 -14.23 -7.98
N GLU A 110 21.19 -13.41 -8.98
CA GLU A 110 22.20 -12.52 -9.56
C GLU A 110 22.27 -11.16 -8.86
N LEU A 111 21.37 -10.91 -7.90
CA LEU A 111 21.38 -9.73 -7.05
C LEU A 111 22.45 -9.91 -5.97
N ARG A 112 23.28 -8.89 -5.76
CA ARG A 112 24.22 -8.84 -4.63
C ARG A 112 23.69 -7.87 -3.59
N ASP A 113 24.16 -8.01 -2.35
CA ASP A 113 23.74 -7.10 -1.28
C ASP A 113 24.11 -5.64 -1.57
N THR A 114 25.23 -5.41 -2.27
CA THR A 114 25.66 -4.09 -2.75
C THR A 114 24.71 -3.46 -3.76
N ASP A 115 23.91 -4.28 -4.44
CA ASP A 115 22.91 -3.83 -5.41
C ASP A 115 21.59 -3.46 -4.69
N ILE A 116 21.42 -3.78 -3.40
CA ILE A 116 20.25 -3.38 -2.62
C ILE A 116 20.47 -1.96 -2.09
N PRO A 117 19.60 -0.99 -2.43
CA PRO A 117 19.78 0.39 -2.00
C PRO A 117 19.72 0.50 -0.47
N HIS A 118 20.64 1.27 0.11
CA HIS A 118 20.54 1.65 1.51
C HIS A 118 19.53 2.77 1.73
N ARG A 119 19.13 2.99 2.98
CA ARG A 119 18.23 4.06 3.43
C ARG A 119 18.54 5.40 2.78
N THR A 120 19.80 5.80 2.71
CA THR A 120 20.19 7.11 2.15
C THR A 120 19.80 7.23 0.68
N HIS A 121 19.96 6.15 -0.09
CA HIS A 121 19.56 6.09 -1.49
C HIS A 121 18.04 6.14 -1.64
N ILE A 122 17.31 5.38 -0.81
CA ILE A 122 15.85 5.38 -0.81
C ILE A 122 15.29 6.77 -0.46
N ARG A 123 15.83 7.45 0.57
CA ARG A 123 15.42 8.82 0.94
C ARG A 123 15.62 9.80 -0.21
N LYS A 124 16.77 9.70 -0.89
CA LYS A 124 17.06 10.54 -2.06
C LYS A 124 16.05 10.28 -3.17
N ARG A 125 15.77 9.01 -3.49
CA ARG A 125 14.82 8.63 -4.54
C ARG A 125 13.39 9.10 -4.22
N ILE A 126 12.97 9.01 -2.96
CA ILE A 126 11.66 9.54 -2.53
C ILE A 126 11.58 11.05 -2.75
N ALA A 127 12.64 11.80 -2.40
CA ALA A 127 12.69 13.24 -2.62
C ALA A 127 12.63 13.59 -4.12
N GLU A 128 13.41 12.88 -4.96
CA GLU A 128 13.38 13.06 -6.41
C GLU A 128 11.96 12.85 -6.99
N ILE A 129 11.27 11.77 -6.59
CA ILE A 129 9.89 11.49 -7.04
C ILE A 129 8.91 12.58 -6.59
N TRP A 130 9.12 13.15 -5.39
CA TRP A 130 8.28 14.22 -4.86
C TRP A 130 8.53 15.57 -5.55
N ASP A 131 9.77 15.89 -5.89
CA ASP A 131 10.12 17.13 -6.60
C ASP A 131 9.62 17.14 -8.07
N GLU A 132 9.37 15.96 -8.64
CA GLU A 132 8.79 15.79 -9.98
C GLU A 132 7.26 16.02 -10.05
N HIS A 133 6.58 16.16 -8.90
CA HIS A 133 5.12 16.33 -8.79
C HIS A 133 4.70 17.70 -8.22
#